data_AF-A0A9P8PYL6-F1
#
_entry.id   AF-A0A9P8PYL6-F1
#
_cell.length_a   1.000
_cell.length_b   1.000
_cell.length_c   1.000
_cell.angle_alpha   90.00
_cell.angle_beta   90.00
_cell.angle_gamma   90.00
#
_symmetry.space_group_name_H-M   'P 1'
#
loop_
_entity.id
_entity.type
_entity.pdbx_description
1 polymer ?
#
loop_
_entity_poly.entity_id
_entity_poly.type
_entity_poly.pdbx_seq_one_letter_code
_entity_poly.pdbx_strand_id
1 'polypeptide(L)'
;MPSDKDLEKLARAEEAVRTAFDLIQLGASMLNKTETKRSETATNATSQSNKRTAQLKKKIAASKKVITFDSDSESNSDSTDFENEETTPEEDEDEDEEIHQTTIKQSKPEDDKAYLKYANDYISFTQENPTTFHVVEYFGKLLEANGFTYLSEKKDWSDLTAGLYYTTRNGTSLGAFALGKNWKPEYGAGIIGSHIDSLAIKLKPVSKKAKVDGYELLGVAPYAGALNYQRLDRDLGISGRVLVRVKDSKSITGFKVVSKLISSAPKPIARISSLAPHFGAAANPPFDTETQTIPVLSYSPGPDPTPTEAEKNSRLYGKHSLDLLRYIAELTEVSVEDLYQLDLDLFDVQPGTIGGLKDDFIYAPRIDDRICSFAALTSLLEFAEKPIPEGSFSQVMLYDNEEIGSLTRSGARSNLVNSITERVITALFKENVEALTRVSFANSIILSADVTHVLDPNYKSEFMENHSPLPNTGIAIATDVSNSHMATDHVGIAVAETIAKLNGDTLQYFHVKNNARSGGTIGPSIASLTGARTIDLGIAQLSMHSVRAAVGVKDVYLGTKFFKGFFTHWRGVYDSFGDL
;
A
#
# COMPACT_ATOMS: atom_id res chain seq x y z
N MET A 1 -58.41 -4.01 -23.82
CA MET A 1 -57.72 -5.18 -24.39
C MET A 1 -56.54 -4.67 -25.21
N PRO A 2 -55.33 -5.23 -25.06
CA PRO A 2 -54.19 -4.81 -25.88
C PRO A 2 -54.50 -5.04 -27.36
N SER A 3 -54.00 -4.17 -28.24
CA SER A 3 -54.24 -4.30 -29.68
C SER A 3 -53.45 -5.49 -30.25
N ASP A 4 -53.89 -6.07 -31.37
CA ASP A 4 -53.19 -7.18 -32.02
C ASP A 4 -51.71 -6.84 -32.34
N LYS A 5 -51.42 -5.56 -32.60
CA LYS A 5 -50.05 -5.06 -32.80
C LYS A 5 -49.19 -5.07 -31.53
N ASP A 6 -49.79 -4.94 -30.35
CA ASP A 6 -49.08 -5.00 -29.07
C ASP A 6 -48.75 -6.44 -28.68
N LEU A 7 -49.65 -7.38 -29.01
CA LEU A 7 -49.42 -8.82 -28.82
C LEU A 7 -48.32 -9.35 -29.76
N GLU A 8 -48.29 -8.88 -31.01
CA GLU A 8 -47.24 -9.27 -31.96
C GLU A 8 -45.84 -8.74 -31.56
N LYS A 9 -45.78 -7.53 -30.99
CA LYS A 9 -44.52 -6.98 -30.44
C LYS A 9 -44.04 -7.76 -29.21
N LEU A 10 -44.96 -8.18 -28.33
CA LEU A 10 -44.61 -9.01 -27.18
C LEU A 10 -44.06 -10.37 -27.60
N ALA A 11 -44.69 -11.02 -28.58
CA ALA A 11 -44.24 -12.31 -29.11
C ALA A 11 -42.83 -12.23 -29.72
N ARG A 12 -42.52 -11.17 -30.48
CA ARG A 12 -41.17 -10.94 -31.03
C ARG A 12 -40.13 -10.65 -29.94
N ALA A 13 -40.51 -9.96 -28.87
CA ALA A 13 -39.62 -9.71 -27.74
C ALA A 13 -39.30 -11.00 -26.97
N GLU A 14 -40.29 -11.87 -26.75
CA GLU A 14 -40.07 -13.17 -26.12
C GLU A 14 -39.17 -14.10 -26.96
N GLU A 15 -39.36 -14.11 -28.28
CA GLU A 15 -38.51 -14.89 -29.19
C GLU A 15 -37.06 -14.39 -29.23
N ALA A 16 -36.86 -13.07 -29.19
CA ALA A 16 -35.52 -12.47 -29.12
C ALA A 16 -34.79 -12.82 -27.80
N VAL A 17 -35.51 -12.78 -26.67
CA VAL A 17 -34.95 -13.15 -25.35
C VAL A 17 -34.58 -14.63 -25.31
N ARG A 18 -35.43 -15.50 -25.87
CA ARG A 18 -35.17 -16.94 -25.93
C ARG A 18 -33.97 -17.28 -26.82
N THR A 19 -33.85 -16.61 -27.97
CA THR A 19 -32.69 -16.76 -28.87
C THR A 19 -31.39 -16.28 -28.21
N ALA A 20 -31.43 -15.19 -27.46
CA ALA A 20 -30.27 -14.71 -26.70
C ALA A 20 -29.85 -15.70 -25.60
N PHE A 21 -30.81 -16.32 -24.92
CA PHE A 21 -30.54 -17.34 -23.91
C PHE A 21 -29.88 -18.60 -24.50
N ASP A 22 -30.36 -19.06 -25.65
CA ASP A 22 -29.80 -20.23 -26.34
C ASP A 22 -28.37 -19.97 -26.84
N LEU A 23 -28.07 -18.76 -27.32
CA LEU A 23 -26.71 -18.36 -27.72
C LEU A 23 -25.74 -18.30 -26.54
N ILE A 24 -26.19 -17.84 -25.36
CA ILE A 24 -25.38 -17.82 -24.13
C ILE A 24 -25.07 -19.25 -23.68
N GLN A 25 -26.05 -20.16 -23.73
CA GLN A 25 -25.85 -21.59 -23.41
C GLN A 25 -24.88 -22.27 -24.39
N LEU A 26 -24.97 -21.93 -25.68
CA LEU A 26 -24.04 -22.45 -26.68
C LEU A 26 -22.60 -21.95 -26.42
N GLY A 27 -22.44 -20.67 -26.07
CA GLY A 27 -21.16 -20.07 -25.70
C GLY A 27 -20.52 -20.72 -24.47
N ALA A 28 -21.32 -20.98 -23.43
CA ALA A 28 -20.87 -21.67 -22.21
C ALA A 28 -20.44 -23.13 -22.50
N SER A 29 -21.18 -23.84 -23.36
CA SER A 29 -20.84 -25.19 -23.81
C SER A 29 -19.52 -25.24 -24.60
N MET A 30 -19.27 -24.25 -25.46
CA MET A 30 -18.02 -24.15 -26.20
C MET A 30 -16.83 -23.80 -25.30
N LEU A 31 -17.00 -22.91 -24.31
CA LEU A 31 -15.96 -22.59 -23.34
C LEU A 31 -15.55 -23.82 -22.52
N ASN A 32 -16.53 -24.58 -22.01
CA ASN A 32 -16.26 -25.83 -21.27
C ASN A 32 -15.50 -26.86 -22.11
N LYS A 33 -15.86 -27.05 -23.39
CA LYS A 33 -15.12 -27.96 -24.29
C LYS A 33 -13.68 -27.51 -24.56
N THR A 34 -13.42 -26.21 -24.50
CA THR A 34 -12.08 -25.64 -24.71
C THR A 34 -11.20 -25.82 -23.47
N GLU A 35 -11.77 -25.72 -22.27
CA GLU A 35 -11.09 -26.03 -21.01
C GLU A 35 -10.76 -27.51 -20.85
N THR A 36 -11.67 -28.41 -21.25
CA THR A 36 -11.40 -29.86 -21.21
C THR A 36 -10.23 -30.24 -22.14
N LYS A 37 -10.17 -29.64 -23.35
CA LYS A 37 -9.04 -29.85 -24.27
C LYS A 37 -7.71 -29.28 -23.75
N ARG A 38 -7.71 -28.16 -23.02
CA ARG A 38 -6.52 -27.58 -22.38
C ARG A 38 -6.01 -28.46 -21.22
N SER A 39 -6.92 -29.05 -20.45
CA SER A 39 -6.62 -30.01 -19.39
C SER A 39 -5.95 -31.29 -19.93
N GLU A 40 -6.46 -31.85 -21.04
CA GLU A 40 -5.90 -33.04 -21.69
C GLU A 40 -4.53 -32.80 -22.35
N THR A 41 -4.28 -31.58 -22.84
CA THR A 41 -2.95 -31.22 -23.39
C THR A 41 -1.91 -31.00 -22.28
N ALA A 42 -2.30 -30.41 -21.15
CA ALA A 42 -1.42 -30.21 -19.99
C ALA A 42 -1.01 -31.54 -19.33
N THR A 43 -1.93 -32.49 -19.22
CA THR A 43 -1.64 -33.84 -18.68
C THR A 43 -0.72 -34.65 -19.60
N ASN A 44 -0.90 -34.54 -20.92
CA ASN A 44 -0.01 -35.19 -21.89
C ASN A 44 1.41 -34.58 -21.93
N ALA A 45 1.53 -33.25 -21.79
CA ALA A 45 2.83 -32.57 -21.69
C ALA A 45 3.61 -32.98 -20.42
N THR A 46 2.91 -33.12 -19.29
CA THR A 46 3.50 -33.56 -18.01
C THR A 46 3.98 -35.01 -18.08
N SER A 47 3.21 -35.89 -18.75
CA SER A 47 3.57 -37.28 -19.02
C SER A 47 4.84 -37.42 -19.90
N GLN A 48 4.96 -36.61 -20.96
CA GLN A 48 6.14 -36.61 -21.82
C GLN A 48 7.39 -36.02 -21.13
N SER A 49 7.22 -34.98 -20.30
CA SER A 49 8.29 -34.42 -19.48
C SER A 49 8.86 -35.46 -18.50
N ASN A 50 7.99 -36.17 -17.78
CA ASN A 50 8.40 -37.21 -16.84
C ASN A 50 9.15 -38.38 -17.51
N LYS A 51 8.75 -38.76 -18.74
CA LYS A 51 9.47 -39.78 -19.54
C LYS A 51 10.86 -39.31 -19.98
N ARG A 52 11.01 -38.03 -20.38
CA ARG A 52 12.31 -37.44 -20.75
C ARG A 52 13.25 -37.36 -19.55
N THR A 53 12.75 -36.95 -18.38
CA THR A 53 13.53 -36.87 -17.13
C THR A 53 14.01 -38.25 -16.66
N ALA A 54 13.18 -39.29 -16.82
CA ALA A 54 13.58 -40.68 -16.51
C ALA A 54 14.65 -41.23 -17.47
N GLN A 55 14.58 -40.89 -18.76
CA GLN A 55 15.63 -41.24 -19.74
C GLN A 55 16.95 -40.50 -19.48
N LEU A 56 16.89 -39.23 -19.04
CA LEU A 56 18.07 -38.45 -18.70
C LEU A 56 18.78 -39.00 -17.45
N LYS A 57 18.03 -39.39 -16.41
CA LYS A 57 18.59 -40.04 -15.22
C LYS A 57 19.24 -41.39 -15.54
N LYS A 58 18.69 -42.17 -16.48
CA LYS A 58 19.31 -43.42 -16.96
C LYS A 58 20.62 -43.18 -17.74
N LYS A 59 20.71 -42.11 -18.53
CA LYS A 59 21.95 -41.73 -19.23
C LYS A 59 23.04 -41.26 -18.26
N ILE A 60 22.69 -40.48 -17.24
CA ILE A 60 23.65 -39.98 -16.23
C ILE A 60 24.20 -41.13 -15.37
N ALA A 61 23.38 -42.13 -15.03
CA ALA A 61 23.82 -43.31 -14.29
C ALA A 61 24.76 -44.24 -15.10
N ALA A 62 24.70 -44.19 -16.44
CA ALA A 62 25.56 -45.00 -17.31
C ALA A 62 26.95 -44.36 -17.55
N SER A 63 27.13 -43.06 -17.30
CA SER A 63 28.39 -42.34 -17.50
C SER A 63 29.27 -42.22 -16.24
N LYS A 64 28.93 -42.91 -15.13
CA LYS A 64 29.67 -42.84 -13.84
C LYS A 64 30.42 -44.13 -13.46
N LYS A 65 30.83 -44.95 -14.43
CA LYS A 65 31.85 -46.00 -14.24
C LYS A 65 33.07 -45.68 -15.09
N VAL A 66 34.27 -45.94 -14.56
CA VAL A 66 35.60 -45.45 -14.99
C VAL A 66 35.84 -44.07 -14.35
N ILE A 67 36.60 -43.90 -13.26
CA ILE A 67 38.03 -44.17 -13.02
C ILE A 67 38.25 -44.47 -11.51
N THR A 68 39.15 -45.42 -11.19
CA THR A 68 39.69 -45.75 -9.84
C THR A 68 41.22 -45.67 -9.86
N PHE A 69 41.83 -45.72 -8.66
CA PHE A 69 43.26 -45.65 -8.25
C PHE A 69 43.70 -44.27 -7.76
N ASP A 70 44.50 -44.12 -6.70
CA ASP A 70 44.79 -44.84 -5.45
C ASP A 70 45.65 -43.88 -4.61
N SER A 71 45.66 -44.05 -3.29
CA SER A 71 46.46 -43.24 -2.36
C SER A 71 47.92 -43.68 -2.30
N ASP A 72 48.84 -42.77 -1.93
CA ASP A 72 49.76 -42.91 -0.78
C ASP A 72 51.00 -42.01 -0.84
N SER A 73 51.43 -41.56 0.36
CA SER A 73 52.79 -41.17 0.79
C SER A 73 53.37 -39.84 0.25
N GLU A 74 54.26 -39.08 0.88
CA GLU A 74 54.85 -38.97 2.23
C GLU A 74 55.62 -37.62 2.25
N SER A 75 56.06 -37.23 3.45
CA SER A 75 56.85 -36.06 3.87
C SER A 75 58.15 -35.70 3.09
N ASN A 76 58.47 -34.40 3.06
CA ASN A 76 59.73 -33.74 3.51
C ASN A 76 59.93 -32.40 2.76
N SER A 77 59.96 -31.25 3.46
CA SER A 77 61.18 -30.51 3.88
C SER A 77 62.21 -30.30 2.76
N ASP A 78 62.44 -29.06 2.32
CA ASP A 78 63.57 -28.26 2.80
C ASP A 78 63.53 -26.83 2.22
N SER A 79 64.19 -25.96 2.98
CA SER A 79 64.52 -24.55 2.81
C SER A 79 65.37 -24.20 1.58
N THR A 80 65.28 -22.95 1.10
CA THR A 80 66.40 -21.98 1.02
C THR A 80 65.93 -20.62 0.48
N ASP A 81 66.30 -19.57 1.21
CA ASP A 81 66.33 -18.16 0.81
C ASP A 81 67.26 -17.90 -0.40
N PHE A 82 67.04 -16.83 -1.17
CA PHE A 82 68.06 -15.82 -1.52
C PHE A 82 67.46 -14.67 -2.38
N GLU A 83 67.49 -13.48 -1.77
CA GLU A 83 67.81 -12.13 -2.26
C GLU A 83 67.19 -11.48 -3.52
N ASN A 84 66.87 -10.19 -3.29
CA ASN A 84 66.42 -9.14 -4.21
C ASN A 84 67.46 -8.79 -5.28
N GLU A 85 66.99 -8.35 -6.45
CA GLU A 85 67.58 -7.18 -7.13
C GLU A 85 66.53 -6.45 -7.97
N GLU A 86 66.50 -5.13 -7.81
CA GLU A 86 65.68 -4.16 -8.53
C GLU A 86 66.13 -4.02 -9.99
N THR A 87 65.17 -3.95 -10.92
CA THR A 87 65.27 -3.09 -12.12
C THR A 87 63.86 -2.83 -12.68
N THR A 88 63.40 -1.57 -12.61
CA THR A 88 62.50 -0.96 -13.61
C THR A 88 63.37 -0.33 -14.71
N PRO A 89 62.85 0.10 -15.89
CA PRO A 89 61.45 0.38 -16.26
C PRO A 89 61.03 -0.14 -17.65
N GLU A 90 59.73 -0.12 -17.95
CA GLU A 90 59.18 0.55 -19.15
C GLU A 90 57.65 0.57 -19.09
N GLU A 91 57.13 1.72 -19.50
CA GLU A 91 55.72 2.11 -19.57
C GLU A 91 55.03 1.33 -20.69
N ASP A 92 53.80 0.86 -20.46
CA ASP A 92 52.77 0.83 -21.48
C ASP A 92 51.39 0.85 -20.80
N GLU A 93 50.58 1.77 -21.31
CA GLU A 93 49.25 2.17 -20.89
C GLU A 93 48.24 1.03 -21.05
N ASP A 94 47.39 0.78 -20.07
CA ASP A 94 46.05 0.23 -20.30
C ASP A 94 45.10 0.68 -19.17
N GLU A 95 43.93 1.10 -19.61
CA GLU A 95 42.99 2.01 -18.98
C GLU A 95 42.30 1.47 -17.71
N ASP A 96 42.00 2.42 -16.82
CA ASP A 96 41.38 2.24 -15.49
C ASP A 96 40.00 1.55 -15.53
N GLU A 97 39.87 0.36 -14.91
CA GLU A 97 38.60 -0.09 -14.34
C GLU A 97 38.44 0.53 -12.93
N GLU A 98 37.97 1.77 -12.88
CA GLU A 98 37.60 2.44 -11.63
C GLU A 98 36.29 1.83 -11.09
N ILE A 99 36.41 0.79 -10.26
CA ILE A 99 35.32 0.26 -9.45
C ILE A 99 34.81 1.39 -8.54
N HIS A 100 33.61 1.90 -8.81
CA HIS A 100 32.88 2.83 -7.95
C HIS A 100 32.66 2.24 -6.55
N GLN A 101 33.64 2.39 -5.66
CA GLN A 101 33.43 2.27 -4.22
C GLN A 101 32.71 3.52 -3.74
N THR A 102 31.40 3.39 -3.54
CA THR A 102 30.55 4.39 -2.90
C THR A 102 31.05 4.60 -1.47
N THR A 103 31.88 5.63 -1.27
CA THR A 103 32.39 5.98 0.06
C THR A 103 31.24 6.60 0.86
N ILE A 104 30.70 5.85 1.82
CA ILE A 104 29.66 6.32 2.74
C ILE A 104 30.27 7.45 3.59
N LYS A 105 29.94 8.71 3.28
CA LYS A 105 30.26 9.85 4.14
C LYS A 105 29.55 9.66 5.48
N GLN A 106 30.30 9.73 6.57
CA GLN A 106 29.73 9.75 7.92
C GLN A 106 28.83 10.98 8.08
N SER A 107 27.60 10.78 8.59
CA SER A 107 26.64 11.86 8.85
C SER A 107 27.12 12.78 9.98
N LYS A 108 26.68 14.05 9.96
CA LYS A 108 26.98 14.97 11.07
C LYS A 108 26.11 14.60 12.29
N PRO A 109 26.57 14.83 13.53
CA PRO A 109 25.80 14.52 14.74
C PRO A 109 24.43 15.22 14.85
N GLU A 110 24.25 16.36 14.18
CA GLU A 110 22.97 17.08 14.12
C GLU A 110 21.96 16.37 13.18
N ASP A 111 22.44 15.73 12.12
CA ASP A 111 21.61 14.96 11.19
C ASP A 111 21.09 13.68 11.87
N ASP A 112 21.91 13.04 12.71
CA ASP A 112 21.54 11.82 13.43
C ASP A 112 20.36 12.04 14.40
N LYS A 113 20.32 13.20 15.07
CA LYS A 113 19.18 13.58 15.92
C LYS A 113 17.91 13.82 15.10
N ALA A 114 18.04 14.42 13.91
CA ALA A 114 16.92 14.62 13.01
C ALA A 114 16.37 13.28 12.52
N TYR A 115 17.22 12.37 12.03
CA TYR A 115 16.78 11.03 11.57
C TYR A 115 15.99 10.28 12.65
N LEU A 116 16.51 10.26 13.88
CA LEU A 116 15.85 9.59 15.00
C LEU A 116 14.50 10.25 15.37
N LYS A 117 14.38 11.57 15.24
CA LYS A 117 13.10 12.24 15.48
C LYS A 117 12.03 11.78 14.48
N TYR A 118 12.32 11.80 13.18
CA TYR A 118 11.35 11.37 12.16
C TYR A 118 10.99 9.88 12.30
N ALA A 119 11.97 9.04 12.64
CA ALA A 119 11.73 7.63 12.92
C ALA A 119 10.77 7.43 14.10
N ASN A 120 10.99 8.12 15.22
CA ASN A 120 10.13 8.02 16.40
C ASN A 120 8.74 8.62 16.17
N ASP A 121 8.64 9.74 15.45
CA ASP A 121 7.36 10.35 15.08
C ASP A 121 6.54 9.38 14.22
N TYR A 122 7.18 8.72 13.24
CA TYR A 122 6.53 7.70 12.40
C TYR A 122 6.11 6.45 13.18
N ILE A 123 6.94 5.97 14.12
CA ILE A 123 6.58 4.86 15.01
C ILE A 123 5.35 5.21 15.86
N SER A 124 5.32 6.42 16.41
CA SER A 124 4.20 6.91 17.23
C SER A 124 2.93 7.03 16.39
N PHE A 125 3.02 7.65 15.22
CA PHE A 125 1.94 7.72 14.25
C PHE A 125 1.39 6.33 13.90
N THR A 126 2.25 5.36 13.58
CA THR A 126 1.84 4.01 13.21
C THR A 126 1.13 3.27 14.35
N GLN A 127 1.56 3.52 15.58
CA GLN A 127 1.00 2.89 16.78
C GLN A 127 -0.37 3.48 17.14
N GLU A 128 -0.51 4.81 17.08
CA GLU A 128 -1.73 5.51 17.45
C GLU A 128 -2.83 5.40 16.38
N ASN A 129 -2.45 5.08 15.14
CA ASN A 129 -3.36 5.10 13.99
C ASN A 129 -3.49 3.73 13.31
N PRO A 130 -4.13 2.74 13.96
CA PRO A 130 -4.15 1.36 13.45
C PRO A 130 -4.97 1.18 12.16
N THR A 131 -6.02 1.98 11.94
CA THR A 131 -6.88 1.87 10.74
C THR A 131 -6.84 3.12 9.87
N THR A 132 -7.26 2.99 8.61
CA THR A 132 -7.36 4.10 7.65
C THR A 132 -8.16 5.29 8.20
N PHE A 133 -9.21 5.02 8.99
CA PHE A 133 -10.00 6.07 9.65
C PHE A 133 -9.18 6.89 10.65
N HIS A 134 -8.34 6.24 11.46
CA HIS A 134 -7.48 6.92 12.42
C HIS A 134 -6.41 7.74 11.70
N VAL A 135 -5.84 7.21 10.61
CA VAL A 135 -4.87 7.93 9.78
C VAL A 135 -5.47 9.24 9.23
N VAL A 136 -6.68 9.20 8.68
CA VAL A 136 -7.38 10.42 8.21
C VAL A 136 -7.68 11.39 9.36
N GLU A 137 -8.12 10.89 10.51
CA GLU A 137 -8.40 11.75 11.67
C GLU A 137 -7.12 12.42 12.19
N TYR A 138 -6.03 11.66 12.32
CA TYR A 138 -4.72 12.16 12.74
C TYR A 138 -4.22 13.26 11.80
N PHE A 139 -4.20 12.99 10.50
CA PHE A 139 -3.74 13.97 9.52
C PHE A 139 -4.66 15.18 9.45
N GLY A 140 -5.98 15.01 9.57
CA GLY A 140 -6.92 16.12 9.68
C GLY A 140 -6.61 17.03 10.86
N LYS A 141 -6.44 16.46 12.07
CA LYS A 141 -6.06 17.21 13.28
C LYS A 141 -4.70 17.90 13.13
N LEU A 142 -3.72 17.22 12.54
CA LEU A 142 -2.39 17.76 12.31
C LEU A 142 -2.42 18.94 11.32
N LEU A 143 -3.21 18.83 10.24
CA LEU A 143 -3.42 19.90 9.27
C LEU A 143 -4.10 21.13 9.91
N GLU A 144 -5.18 20.93 10.66
CA GLU A 144 -5.87 22.02 11.37
C GLU A 144 -4.95 22.72 12.37
N ALA A 145 -4.14 21.96 13.12
CA ALA A 145 -3.14 22.51 14.04
C ALA A 145 -2.06 23.37 13.33
N ASN A 146 -1.86 23.16 12.02
CA ASN A 146 -0.92 23.90 11.18
C ASN A 146 -1.62 24.89 10.24
N GLY A 147 -2.86 25.30 10.56
CA GLY A 147 -3.54 26.40 9.87
C GLY A 147 -4.28 26.03 8.59
N PHE A 148 -4.40 24.74 8.26
CA PHE A 148 -5.24 24.29 7.16
C PHE A 148 -6.72 24.38 7.52
N THR A 149 -7.54 24.80 6.56
CA THR A 149 -9.00 24.87 6.73
C THR A 149 -9.69 23.64 6.14
N TYR A 150 -10.49 22.95 6.93
CA TYR A 150 -11.33 21.86 6.44
C TYR A 150 -12.43 22.36 5.50
N LEU A 151 -12.49 21.76 4.32
CA LEU A 151 -13.50 21.99 3.31
C LEU A 151 -14.37 20.74 3.14
N SER A 152 -15.66 20.84 3.45
CA SER A 152 -16.60 19.74 3.22
C SER A 152 -16.86 19.55 1.73
N GLU A 153 -16.75 18.32 1.22
CA GLU A 153 -17.17 17.99 -0.16
C GLU A 153 -18.66 18.25 -0.42
N LYS A 154 -19.48 18.34 0.63
CA LYS A 154 -20.93 18.56 0.53
C LYS A 154 -21.33 20.05 0.46
N LYS A 155 -20.37 20.97 0.61
CA LYS A 155 -20.61 22.41 0.51
C LYS A 155 -19.95 22.95 -0.75
N ASP A 156 -20.47 24.02 -1.31
CA ASP A 156 -19.82 24.74 -2.41
C ASP A 156 -18.51 25.40 -1.95
N TRP A 157 -17.51 25.47 -2.84
CA TRP A 157 -16.18 26.05 -2.61
C TRP A 157 -15.95 27.29 -3.47
N SER A 158 -16.99 27.86 -4.08
CA SER A 158 -16.89 29.00 -5.00
C SER A 158 -16.27 30.27 -4.40
N ASP A 159 -16.20 30.40 -3.06
CA ASP A 159 -15.53 31.49 -2.34
C ASP A 159 -14.06 31.19 -1.96
N LEU A 160 -13.48 30.10 -2.48
CA LEU A 160 -12.11 29.70 -2.18
C LEU A 160 -11.09 30.70 -2.74
N THR A 161 -10.07 31.01 -1.93
CA THR A 161 -8.97 31.92 -2.29
C THR A 161 -7.63 31.24 -1.97
N ALA A 162 -6.50 31.94 -2.18
CA ALA A 162 -5.19 31.43 -1.79
C ALA A 162 -5.13 31.13 -0.28
N GLY A 163 -4.55 29.98 0.09
CA GLY A 163 -4.52 29.51 1.47
C GLY A 163 -4.19 28.02 1.59
N LEU A 164 -4.37 27.51 2.80
CA LEU A 164 -4.12 26.11 3.17
C LEU A 164 -5.46 25.41 3.44
N TYR A 165 -5.71 24.31 2.75
CA TYR A 165 -7.01 23.63 2.80
C TYR A 165 -6.86 22.12 2.75
N TYR A 166 -7.85 21.42 3.30
CA TYR A 166 -7.96 19.99 3.10
C TYR A 166 -9.41 19.54 3.07
N THR A 167 -9.67 18.40 2.46
CA THR A 167 -10.98 17.74 2.46
C THR A 167 -10.82 16.26 2.78
N THR A 168 -11.92 15.61 3.14
CA THR A 168 -11.96 14.16 3.34
C THR A 168 -13.16 13.55 2.62
N ARG A 169 -12.96 12.35 2.11
CA ARG A 169 -14.00 11.53 1.48
C ARG A 169 -14.13 10.22 2.23
N ASN A 170 -15.36 9.83 2.58
CA ASN A 170 -15.67 8.61 3.36
C ASN A 170 -15.09 8.56 4.80
N GLY A 171 -14.22 9.50 5.17
CA GLY A 171 -13.33 9.36 6.32
C GLY A 171 -12.16 8.41 6.08
N THR A 172 -11.89 8.01 4.83
CA THR A 172 -10.78 7.12 4.47
C THR A 172 -9.89 7.65 3.35
N SER A 173 -10.27 8.72 2.67
CA SER A 173 -9.40 9.47 1.76
C SER A 173 -9.27 10.91 2.22
N LEU A 174 -8.11 11.52 1.98
CA LEU A 174 -7.82 12.89 2.34
C LEU A 174 -7.11 13.58 1.17
N GLY A 175 -7.51 14.81 0.85
CA GLY A 175 -6.78 15.67 -0.08
C GLY A 175 -6.43 16.97 0.61
N ALA A 176 -5.15 17.24 0.78
CA ALA A 176 -4.62 18.49 1.35
C ALA A 176 -3.92 19.29 0.27
N PHE A 177 -4.06 20.62 0.31
CA PHE A 177 -3.43 21.47 -0.68
C PHE A 177 -3.07 22.86 -0.13
N ALA A 178 -1.95 23.38 -0.65
CA ALA A 178 -1.47 24.73 -0.45
C ALA A 178 -1.60 25.50 -1.77
N LEU A 179 -2.39 26.57 -1.76
CA LEU A 179 -2.66 27.40 -2.92
C LEU A 179 -2.05 28.79 -2.74
N GLY A 180 -1.06 29.11 -3.57
CA GLY A 180 -0.39 30.40 -3.61
C GLY A 180 -1.25 31.48 -4.26
N LYS A 181 -0.98 32.75 -3.89
CA LYS A 181 -1.58 33.90 -4.56
C LYS A 181 -1.17 33.91 -6.04
N ASN A 182 -2.03 34.44 -6.90
CA ASN A 182 -1.76 34.59 -8.33
C ASN A 182 -1.50 33.27 -9.09
N TRP A 183 -1.87 32.11 -8.53
CA TRP A 183 -1.82 30.85 -9.26
C TRP A 183 -2.68 30.90 -10.52
N LYS A 184 -2.20 30.25 -11.58
CA LYS A 184 -2.90 30.11 -12.86
C LYS A 184 -2.78 28.67 -13.38
N PRO A 185 -3.74 28.19 -14.18
CA PRO A 185 -3.69 26.86 -14.75
C PRO A 185 -2.40 26.55 -15.52
N GLU A 186 -1.79 27.53 -16.19
CA GLU A 186 -0.55 27.32 -16.94
C GLU A 186 0.66 27.00 -16.04
N TYR A 187 0.58 27.28 -14.74
CA TYR A 187 1.62 26.87 -13.78
C TYR A 187 1.49 25.41 -13.36
N GLY A 188 0.32 24.79 -13.61
CA GLY A 188 0.01 23.43 -13.20
C GLY A 188 0.00 23.25 -11.68
N ALA A 189 0.07 22.00 -11.24
CA ALA A 189 0.14 21.61 -9.83
C ALA A 189 1.26 20.59 -9.58
N GLY A 190 1.91 20.71 -8.43
CA GLY A 190 2.82 19.69 -7.91
C GLY A 190 2.03 18.78 -6.98
N ILE A 191 1.86 17.52 -7.35
CA ILE A 191 0.98 16.60 -6.63
C ILE A 191 1.79 15.42 -6.12
N ILE A 192 1.60 15.02 -4.87
CA ILE A 192 2.06 13.73 -4.35
C ILE A 192 0.83 12.90 -4.02
N GLY A 193 0.69 11.73 -4.64
CA GLY A 193 -0.35 10.75 -4.35
C GLY A 193 0.25 9.55 -3.61
N SER A 194 -0.37 9.12 -2.53
CA SER A 194 -0.02 7.91 -1.77
C SER A 194 -1.30 7.20 -1.30
N HIS A 195 -1.19 6.00 -0.73
CA HIS A 195 -2.33 5.33 -0.11
C HIS A 195 -2.13 5.07 1.38
N ILE A 196 -3.23 5.06 2.12
CA ILE A 196 -3.25 4.97 3.59
C ILE A 196 -3.97 3.72 4.11
N ASP A 197 -4.58 2.94 3.21
CA ASP A 197 -4.95 1.57 3.51
C ASP A 197 -3.72 0.66 3.54
N SER A 198 -3.88 -0.45 4.25
CA SER A 198 -2.88 -1.50 4.38
C SER A 198 -3.61 -2.82 4.60
N LEU A 199 -2.96 -3.96 4.33
CA LEU A 199 -3.53 -5.27 4.64
C LEU A 199 -4.02 -5.36 6.09
N ALA A 200 -5.29 -5.72 6.24
CA ALA A 200 -5.99 -5.84 7.53
C ALA A 200 -6.90 -7.07 7.55
N ILE A 201 -7.37 -7.45 8.74
CA ILE A 201 -8.37 -8.50 8.89
C ILE A 201 -9.70 -7.83 9.24
N LYS A 202 -10.67 -7.85 8.32
CA LYS A 202 -11.93 -7.12 8.46
C LYS A 202 -12.96 -7.96 9.21
N LEU A 203 -13.69 -7.35 10.13
CA LEU A 203 -14.83 -7.98 10.79
C LEU A 203 -15.96 -8.21 9.76
N LYS A 204 -16.48 -9.44 9.66
CA LYS A 204 -17.62 -9.70 8.76
C LYS A 204 -18.88 -8.98 9.27
N PRO A 205 -19.82 -8.60 8.37
CA PRO A 205 -21.11 -7.99 8.76
C PRO A 205 -21.93 -8.83 9.75
N VAL A 206 -21.72 -10.15 9.73
CA VAL A 206 -22.16 -11.09 10.77
C VAL A 206 -20.91 -11.82 11.22
N SER A 207 -20.34 -11.40 12.35
CA SER A 207 -19.12 -11.99 12.90
C SER A 207 -19.37 -13.07 13.94
N LYS A 208 -20.63 -13.25 14.36
CA LYS A 208 -20.99 -14.30 15.31
C LYS A 208 -20.70 -15.68 14.69
N LYS A 209 -19.87 -16.47 15.37
CA LYS A 209 -19.66 -17.89 15.07
C LYS A 209 -20.20 -18.74 16.22
N ALA A 210 -20.53 -20.00 15.93
CA ALA A 210 -20.79 -20.97 16.99
C ALA A 210 -19.52 -21.19 17.82
N LYS A 211 -19.68 -21.35 19.13
CA LYS A 211 -18.58 -21.74 20.01
C LYS A 211 -18.12 -23.16 19.65
N VAL A 212 -16.82 -23.41 19.76
CA VAL A 212 -16.22 -24.74 19.63
C VAL A 212 -15.67 -25.12 21.00
N ASP A 213 -16.31 -26.04 21.70
CA ASP A 213 -15.86 -26.54 23.01
C ASP A 213 -15.54 -25.44 24.04
N GLY A 214 -16.34 -24.36 24.03
CA GLY A 214 -16.17 -23.19 24.92
C GLY A 214 -15.31 -22.06 24.33
N TYR A 215 -14.60 -22.28 23.23
CA TYR A 215 -13.90 -21.22 22.51
C TYR A 215 -14.87 -20.35 21.73
N GLU A 216 -14.77 -19.04 21.95
CA GLU A 216 -15.47 -18.04 21.17
C GLU A 216 -14.60 -17.60 19.99
N LEU A 217 -15.15 -17.75 18.78
CA LEU A 217 -14.46 -17.47 17.54
C LEU A 217 -15.04 -16.23 16.86
N LEU A 218 -14.22 -15.53 16.09
CA LEU A 218 -14.63 -14.31 15.40
C LEU A 218 -14.70 -14.49 13.89
N GLY A 219 -15.87 -14.22 13.31
CA GLY A 219 -16.08 -14.21 11.87
C GLY A 219 -15.41 -13.00 11.21
N VAL A 220 -14.37 -13.26 10.42
CA VAL A 220 -13.55 -12.25 9.74
C VAL A 220 -13.36 -12.58 8.26
N ALA A 221 -12.87 -11.60 7.50
CA ALA A 221 -12.47 -11.72 6.10
C ALA A 221 -11.09 -11.06 5.90
N PRO A 222 -10.26 -11.55 4.98
CA PRO A 222 -9.01 -10.88 4.64
C PRO A 222 -9.33 -9.60 3.84
N TYR A 223 -8.66 -8.50 4.19
CA TYR A 223 -8.51 -7.36 3.29
C TYR A 223 -7.23 -7.56 2.49
N ALA A 224 -7.37 -7.65 1.17
CA ALA A 224 -6.30 -8.12 0.27
C ALA A 224 -5.73 -9.48 0.75
N GLY A 225 -4.41 -9.61 0.86
CA GLY A 225 -3.72 -10.87 1.20
C GLY A 225 -3.58 -11.17 2.70
N ALA A 226 -4.41 -10.56 3.57
CA ALA A 226 -4.10 -10.51 5.00
C ALA A 226 -4.04 -11.87 5.72
N LEU A 227 -5.02 -12.76 5.55
CA LEU A 227 -5.11 -14.04 6.30
C LEU A 227 -4.11 -15.10 5.83
N ASN A 228 -2.82 -14.77 5.88
CA ASN A 228 -1.71 -15.65 5.55
C ASN A 228 -0.92 -16.06 6.81
N TYR A 229 0.10 -16.90 6.64
CA TYR A 229 0.88 -17.47 7.74
C TYR A 229 1.61 -16.42 8.62
N GLN A 230 1.86 -15.21 8.11
CA GLN A 230 2.55 -14.15 8.87
C GLN A 230 1.67 -13.55 9.98
N ARG A 231 0.34 -13.73 9.89
CA ARG A 231 -0.64 -13.25 10.88
C ARG A 231 -1.02 -14.32 11.91
N LEU A 232 -0.45 -15.51 11.80
CA LEU A 232 -0.53 -16.51 12.87
C LEU A 232 0.29 -16.07 14.07
N ASP A 233 -0.19 -16.44 15.25
CA ASP A 233 0.47 -16.24 16.53
C ASP A 233 0.78 -14.78 16.87
N ARG A 234 0.04 -13.84 16.27
CA ARG A 234 0.11 -12.40 16.54
C ARG A 234 -0.93 -11.94 17.56
N ASP A 235 -0.56 -10.95 18.34
CA ASP A 235 -1.42 -10.26 19.30
C ASP A 235 -2.29 -9.25 18.53
N LEU A 236 -3.58 -9.56 18.38
CA LEU A 236 -4.48 -8.77 17.54
C LEU A 236 -5.43 -7.92 18.39
N GLY A 237 -5.37 -6.61 18.21
CA GLY A 237 -6.34 -5.65 18.72
C GLY A 237 -7.50 -5.47 17.73
N ILE A 238 -8.58 -4.82 18.15
CA ILE A 238 -9.69 -4.39 17.30
C ILE A 238 -9.77 -2.86 17.28
N SER A 239 -9.92 -2.28 16.10
CA SER A 239 -10.04 -0.83 15.95
C SER A 239 -10.82 -0.49 14.68
N GLY A 240 -11.41 0.70 14.63
CA GLY A 240 -12.08 1.18 13.44
C GLY A 240 -13.24 2.10 13.75
N ARG A 241 -14.19 2.17 12.83
CA ARG A 241 -15.33 3.07 12.90
C ARG A 241 -16.57 2.35 13.41
N VAL A 242 -17.23 2.99 14.36
CA VAL A 242 -18.54 2.60 14.88
C VAL A 242 -19.53 3.70 14.55
N LEU A 243 -20.59 3.35 13.83
CA LEU A 243 -21.73 4.24 13.65
C LEU A 243 -22.65 4.07 14.85
N VAL A 244 -22.98 5.17 15.52
CA VAL A 244 -23.84 5.20 16.70
C VAL A 244 -25.02 6.14 16.48
N ARG A 245 -26.17 5.81 17.07
CA ARG A 245 -27.33 6.69 17.10
C ARG A 245 -27.19 7.70 18.22
N VAL A 246 -27.51 8.94 17.92
CA VAL A 246 -27.62 10.03 18.90
C VAL A 246 -28.98 10.65 18.74
N LYS A 247 -29.72 10.80 19.84
CA LYS A 247 -31.06 11.40 19.83
C LYS A 247 -31.04 12.76 19.16
N ASP A 248 -31.94 12.97 18.22
CA ASP A 248 -32.10 14.22 17.49
C ASP A 248 -33.58 14.42 17.16
N SER A 249 -34.24 15.28 17.94
CA SER A 249 -35.66 15.57 17.79
C SER A 249 -36.00 16.30 16.49
N LYS A 250 -35.00 16.82 15.76
CA LYS A 250 -35.21 17.46 14.45
C LYS A 250 -35.14 16.46 13.29
N SER A 251 -34.62 15.26 13.52
CA SER A 251 -34.56 14.19 12.53
C SER A 251 -35.91 13.47 12.41
N ILE A 252 -36.34 13.12 11.19
CA ILE A 252 -37.56 12.34 10.95
C ILE A 252 -37.52 10.95 11.63
N THR A 253 -36.32 10.41 11.85
CA THR A 253 -36.12 9.12 12.53
C THR A 253 -36.02 9.27 14.06
N GLY A 254 -36.05 10.50 14.60
CA GLY A 254 -35.85 10.79 16.01
C GLY A 254 -34.39 10.69 16.49
N PHE A 255 -33.46 10.35 15.60
CA PHE A 255 -32.02 10.28 15.86
C PHE A 255 -31.21 10.69 14.63
N LYS A 256 -29.96 11.06 14.87
CA LYS A 256 -28.91 11.18 13.85
C LYS A 256 -27.88 10.06 14.04
N VAL A 257 -27.24 9.65 12.95
CA VAL A 257 -26.13 8.70 13.01
C VAL A 257 -24.83 9.49 12.99
N VAL A 258 -23.96 9.22 13.97
CA VAL A 258 -22.62 9.82 14.06
C VAL A 258 -21.56 8.72 14.06
N SER A 259 -20.36 9.08 13.64
CA SER A 259 -19.19 8.20 13.63
C SER A 259 -18.41 8.39 14.93
N LYS A 260 -18.02 7.30 15.58
CA LYS A 260 -17.00 7.26 16.63
C LYS A 260 -15.89 6.30 16.22
N LEU A 261 -14.64 6.66 16.50
CA LEU A 261 -13.51 5.76 16.33
C LEU A 261 -13.19 5.07 17.66
N ILE A 262 -12.81 3.80 17.59
CA ILE A 262 -12.37 3.02 18.75
C ILE A 262 -11.04 2.35 18.46
N SER A 263 -10.29 2.08 19.53
CA SER A 263 -9.12 1.20 19.48
C SER A 263 -9.03 0.42 20.79
N SER A 264 -8.76 -0.89 20.69
CA SER A 264 -8.47 -1.72 21.86
C SER A 264 -7.02 -1.64 22.31
N ALA A 265 -6.11 -1.06 21.51
CA ALA A 265 -4.70 -1.00 21.84
C ALA A 265 -4.47 -0.31 23.21
N PRO A 266 -3.55 -0.82 24.05
CA PRO A 266 -2.59 -1.89 23.79
C PRO A 266 -3.13 -3.31 24.03
N LYS A 267 -4.41 -3.48 24.39
CA LYS A 267 -4.98 -4.80 24.70
C LYS A 267 -5.23 -5.61 23.40
N PRO A 268 -4.56 -6.77 23.21
CA PRO A 268 -4.95 -7.71 22.18
C PRO A 268 -6.21 -8.45 22.63
N ILE A 269 -7.25 -8.42 21.81
CA ILE A 269 -8.51 -9.11 22.10
C ILE A 269 -8.62 -10.44 21.36
N ALA A 270 -7.82 -10.64 20.31
CA ALA A 270 -7.87 -11.84 19.50
C ALA A 270 -6.48 -12.35 19.14
N ARG A 271 -6.41 -13.64 18.81
CA ARG A 271 -5.21 -14.30 18.30
C ARG A 271 -5.60 -15.41 17.34
N ILE A 272 -4.88 -15.53 16.23
CA ILE A 272 -5.02 -16.68 15.33
C ILE A 272 -3.93 -17.68 15.70
N SER A 273 -4.28 -18.85 16.22
CA SER A 273 -3.28 -19.79 16.73
C SER A 273 -2.81 -20.77 15.66
N SER A 274 -1.50 -20.92 15.50
CA SER A 274 -0.95 -21.98 14.64
C SER A 274 -1.19 -23.36 15.26
N LEU A 275 -1.34 -24.38 14.40
CA LEU A 275 -1.36 -25.76 14.85
C LEU A 275 0.06 -26.20 15.19
N ALA A 276 0.24 -26.89 16.32
CA ALA A 276 1.57 -27.36 16.71
C ALA A 276 2.16 -28.31 15.64
N PRO A 277 3.47 -28.19 15.31
CA PRO A 277 4.08 -28.99 14.24
C PRO A 277 4.07 -30.50 14.51
N HIS A 278 3.91 -30.90 15.77
CA HIS A 278 3.74 -32.30 16.19
C HIS A 278 2.55 -33.02 15.53
N PHE A 279 1.54 -32.27 15.06
CA PHE A 279 0.41 -32.83 14.31
C PHE A 279 0.74 -33.16 12.84
N GLY A 280 1.99 -32.97 12.40
CA GLY A 280 2.47 -33.36 11.09
C GLY A 280 1.90 -32.50 9.97
N ALA A 281 1.51 -33.12 8.85
CA ALA A 281 1.14 -32.41 7.62
C ALA A 281 0.01 -31.38 7.77
N ALA A 282 -0.89 -31.56 8.75
CA ALA A 282 -1.98 -30.62 9.01
C ALA A 282 -1.49 -29.25 9.54
N ALA A 283 -0.27 -29.18 10.10
CA ALA A 283 0.34 -27.96 10.62
C ALA A 283 1.15 -27.19 9.57
N ASN A 284 1.20 -27.68 8.31
CA ASN A 284 1.94 -27.02 7.24
C ASN A 284 1.04 -26.09 6.42
N PRO A 285 1.52 -24.88 6.04
CA PRO A 285 0.78 -24.00 5.13
C PRO A 285 0.70 -24.59 3.70
N PRO A 286 -0.25 -24.12 2.85
CA PRO A 286 -1.21 -23.04 3.11
C PRO A 286 -2.36 -23.48 4.01
N PHE A 287 -2.84 -22.54 4.84
CA PHE A 287 -4.01 -22.74 5.70
C PHE A 287 -5.26 -22.15 5.03
N ASP A 288 -6.39 -22.83 5.17
CA ASP A 288 -7.68 -22.36 4.68
C ASP A 288 -8.12 -21.10 5.45
N THR A 289 -8.40 -20.04 4.70
CA THR A 289 -8.66 -18.71 5.28
C THR A 289 -10.02 -18.60 5.98
N GLU A 290 -10.96 -19.51 5.72
CA GLU A 290 -12.30 -19.50 6.29
C GLU A 290 -12.42 -20.38 7.54
N THR A 291 -11.68 -21.49 7.56
CA THR A 291 -11.84 -22.57 8.54
C THR A 291 -10.65 -22.76 9.48
N GLN A 292 -9.43 -22.38 9.06
CA GLN A 292 -8.22 -22.59 9.86
C GLN A 292 -7.65 -21.28 10.42
N THR A 293 -7.70 -20.18 9.67
CA THR A 293 -7.19 -18.87 10.14
C THR A 293 -8.26 -18.03 10.84
N ILE A 294 -8.96 -18.61 11.81
CA ILE A 294 -10.03 -17.92 12.54
C ILE A 294 -9.47 -17.34 13.85
N PRO A 295 -9.68 -16.04 14.13
CA PRO A 295 -9.28 -15.45 15.41
C PRO A 295 -10.10 -16.02 16.57
N VAL A 296 -9.42 -16.42 17.64
CA VAL A 296 -10.01 -16.78 18.93
C VAL A 296 -10.12 -15.52 19.78
N LEU A 297 -11.32 -15.23 20.30
CA LEU A 297 -11.65 -14.04 21.07
C LEU A 297 -11.61 -14.30 22.58
N SER A 298 -12.22 -15.40 23.02
CA SER A 298 -12.37 -15.72 24.45
C SER A 298 -12.52 -17.23 24.67
N TYR A 299 -12.37 -17.66 25.93
CA TYR A 299 -12.76 -19.01 26.38
C TYR A 299 -13.81 -18.87 27.48
N SER A 300 -15.03 -19.32 27.20
CA SER A 300 -16.19 -19.22 28.09
C SER A 300 -16.98 -20.53 28.04
N PRO A 301 -16.60 -21.52 28.87
CA PRO A 301 -17.31 -22.78 28.98
C PRO A 301 -18.61 -22.53 29.76
N GLY A 302 -19.72 -22.39 29.04
CA GLY A 302 -21.02 -22.10 29.65
C GLY A 302 -22.02 -21.47 28.69
N PRO A 303 -23.26 -21.23 29.15
CA PRO A 303 -24.24 -20.53 28.35
C PRO A 303 -23.76 -19.11 28.00
N ASP A 304 -24.23 -18.58 26.89
CA ASP A 304 -24.00 -17.19 26.52
C ASP A 304 -24.55 -16.24 27.60
N PRO A 305 -23.92 -15.06 27.79
CA PRO A 305 -24.42 -14.06 28.72
C PRO A 305 -25.89 -13.72 28.42
N THR A 306 -26.69 -13.57 29.48
CA THR A 306 -28.10 -13.20 29.33
C THR A 306 -28.20 -11.74 28.85
N PRO A 307 -28.87 -11.47 27.71
CA PRO A 307 -29.09 -10.12 27.21
C PRO A 307 -30.23 -9.42 27.94
N THR A 308 -30.06 -8.12 28.21
CA THR A 308 -31.13 -7.23 28.65
C THR A 308 -32.10 -6.92 27.51
N GLU A 309 -33.32 -6.46 27.82
CA GLU A 309 -34.29 -6.05 26.79
C GLU A 309 -33.78 -4.89 25.92
N ALA A 310 -33.03 -3.95 26.50
CA ALA A 310 -32.40 -2.87 25.74
C ALA A 310 -31.36 -3.42 24.73
N GLU A 311 -30.50 -4.35 25.16
CA GLU A 311 -29.51 -4.97 24.26
C GLU A 311 -30.15 -5.74 23.11
N LYS A 312 -31.28 -6.42 23.35
CA LYS A 312 -32.05 -7.11 22.31
C LYS A 312 -32.61 -6.15 21.26
N ASN A 313 -32.85 -4.89 21.61
CA ASN A 313 -33.32 -3.85 20.69
C ASN A 313 -32.21 -3.31 19.77
N SER A 314 -30.94 -3.69 19.99
CA SER A 314 -29.84 -3.31 19.10
C SER A 314 -29.98 -3.95 17.71
N ARG A 315 -29.70 -3.19 16.64
CA ARG A 315 -29.69 -3.69 15.26
C ARG A 315 -28.59 -4.73 14.99
N LEU A 316 -27.60 -4.78 15.88
CA LEU A 316 -26.43 -5.64 15.81
C LEU A 316 -26.58 -6.90 16.67
N TYR A 317 -27.61 -6.95 17.52
CA TYR A 317 -27.91 -8.15 18.31
C TYR A 317 -28.15 -9.35 17.40
N GLY A 318 -27.56 -10.49 17.75
CA GLY A 318 -27.60 -11.73 16.96
C GLY A 318 -26.61 -11.78 15.79
N LYS A 319 -26.11 -10.64 15.28
CA LYS A 319 -25.09 -10.60 14.22
C LYS A 319 -23.66 -10.71 14.73
N HIS A 320 -23.43 -10.19 15.92
CA HIS A 320 -22.16 -10.26 16.64
C HIS A 320 -22.39 -10.87 18.02
N SER A 321 -21.33 -11.35 18.68
CA SER A 321 -21.47 -11.84 20.05
C SER A 321 -21.80 -10.69 21.01
N LEU A 322 -22.54 -10.99 22.08
CA LEU A 322 -22.98 -9.97 23.03
C LEU A 322 -21.80 -9.36 23.79
N ASP A 323 -20.80 -10.19 24.15
CA ASP A 323 -19.59 -9.72 24.83
C ASP A 323 -18.79 -8.75 23.95
N LEU A 324 -18.67 -9.03 22.65
CA LEU A 324 -18.05 -8.10 21.70
C LEU A 324 -18.83 -6.78 21.61
N LEU A 325 -20.17 -6.84 21.53
CA LEU A 325 -20.99 -5.63 21.47
C LEU A 325 -20.89 -4.79 22.75
N ARG A 326 -20.88 -5.43 23.93
CA ARG A 326 -20.67 -4.75 25.21
C ARG A 326 -19.29 -4.09 25.27
N TYR A 327 -18.25 -4.81 24.83
CA TYR A 327 -16.90 -4.28 24.77
C TYR A 327 -16.78 -3.07 23.83
N ILE A 328 -17.37 -3.14 22.64
CA ILE A 328 -17.43 -2.01 21.70
C ILE A 328 -18.22 -0.84 22.30
N ALA A 329 -19.36 -1.12 22.93
CA ALA A 329 -20.20 -0.13 23.59
C ALA A 329 -19.43 0.63 24.68
N GLU A 330 -18.67 -0.09 25.51
CA GLU A 330 -17.76 0.47 26.51
C GLU A 330 -16.71 1.39 25.87
N LEU A 331 -15.99 0.93 24.84
CA LEU A 331 -14.99 1.75 24.12
C LEU A 331 -15.59 2.99 23.47
N THR A 332 -16.85 2.93 23.02
CA THR A 332 -17.55 4.09 22.45
C THR A 332 -18.24 4.98 23.47
N GLU A 333 -18.31 4.58 24.74
CA GLU A 333 -19.11 5.23 25.78
C GLU A 333 -20.59 5.41 25.36
N VAL A 334 -21.18 4.38 24.76
CA VAL A 334 -22.62 4.35 24.41
C VAL A 334 -23.26 3.05 24.89
N SER A 335 -24.59 2.97 24.86
CA SER A 335 -25.29 1.71 25.10
C SER A 335 -25.24 0.80 23.87
N VAL A 336 -25.34 -0.52 24.08
CA VAL A 336 -25.38 -1.51 22.99
C VAL A 336 -26.56 -1.27 22.04
N GLU A 337 -27.69 -0.76 22.55
CA GLU A 337 -28.85 -0.43 21.74
C GLU A 337 -28.51 0.63 20.68
N ASP A 338 -27.67 1.61 21.02
CA ASP A 338 -27.34 2.75 20.15
C ASP A 338 -26.31 2.43 19.07
N LEU A 339 -25.62 1.29 19.17
CA LEU A 339 -24.75 0.79 18.11
C LEU A 339 -25.57 0.56 16.82
N TYR A 340 -25.12 1.14 15.71
CA TYR A 340 -25.85 1.14 14.44
C TYR A 340 -25.18 0.30 13.36
N GLN A 341 -23.87 0.41 13.19
CA GLN A 341 -23.07 -0.41 12.27
C GLN A 341 -21.57 -0.37 12.63
N LEU A 342 -20.84 -1.43 12.29
CA LEU A 342 -19.42 -1.59 12.57
C LEU A 342 -18.60 -1.69 11.27
N ASP A 343 -17.42 -1.07 11.28
CA ASP A 343 -16.39 -1.15 10.24
C ASP A 343 -15.04 -1.24 10.95
N LEU A 344 -14.69 -2.46 11.36
CA LEU A 344 -13.62 -2.75 12.31
C LEU A 344 -12.59 -3.72 11.72
N ASP A 345 -11.34 -3.46 12.10
CA ASP A 345 -10.15 -4.19 11.68
C ASP A 345 -9.52 -4.87 12.88
N LEU A 346 -9.05 -6.09 12.69
CA LEU A 346 -8.04 -6.69 13.55
C LEU A 346 -6.66 -6.34 13.01
N PHE A 347 -5.78 -5.92 13.93
CA PHE A 347 -4.43 -5.45 13.61
C PHE A 347 -3.44 -5.87 14.70
N ASP A 348 -2.16 -5.99 14.34
CA ASP A 348 -1.08 -6.26 15.30
C ASP A 348 -0.86 -5.06 16.23
N VAL A 349 -0.93 -5.31 17.54
CA VAL A 349 -0.73 -4.28 18.59
C VAL A 349 0.72 -4.09 18.98
N GLN A 350 1.64 -4.92 18.49
CA GLN A 350 3.06 -4.81 18.78
C GLN A 350 3.62 -3.45 18.29
N PRO A 351 4.14 -2.60 19.20
CA PRO A 351 4.66 -1.29 18.82
C PRO A 351 5.79 -1.36 17.79
N GLY A 352 5.93 -0.30 17.01
CA GLY A 352 7.12 -0.10 16.18
C GLY A 352 8.37 0.01 17.05
N THR A 353 9.53 -0.38 16.51
CA THR A 353 10.79 -0.37 17.28
C THR A 353 11.95 -0.07 16.35
N ILE A 354 12.87 0.77 16.80
CA ILE A 354 14.19 0.92 16.16
C ILE A 354 15.04 -0.29 16.56
N GLY A 355 15.68 -0.93 15.59
CA GLY A 355 16.44 -2.15 15.83
C GLY A 355 17.56 -2.38 14.81
N GLY A 356 18.21 -3.53 14.96
CA GLY A 356 19.53 -3.80 14.39
C GLY A 356 20.63 -3.48 15.40
N LEU A 357 21.80 -4.12 15.27
CA LEU A 357 22.90 -3.96 16.24
C LEU A 357 23.35 -2.49 16.41
N LYS A 358 23.15 -1.67 15.37
CA LYS A 358 23.48 -0.24 15.35
C LYS A 358 22.26 0.65 15.14
N ASP A 359 21.05 0.16 15.43
CA ASP A 359 19.81 0.92 15.26
C ASP A 359 19.55 1.37 13.80
N ASP A 360 19.98 0.55 12.84
CA ASP A 360 19.92 0.87 11.40
C ASP A 360 18.50 0.79 10.80
N PHE A 361 17.54 0.18 11.50
CA PHE A 361 16.22 -0.15 10.97
C PHE A 361 15.06 0.28 11.87
N ILE A 362 13.90 0.50 11.25
CA ILE A 362 12.59 0.56 11.92
C ILE A 362 11.84 -0.72 11.58
N TYR A 363 11.38 -1.43 12.61
CA TYR A 363 10.45 -2.56 12.47
C TYR A 363 9.06 -2.12 12.89
N ALA A 364 8.10 -2.14 11.98
CA ALA A 364 6.75 -1.64 12.25
C ALA A 364 5.69 -2.39 11.41
N PRO A 365 4.43 -2.46 11.89
CA PRO A 365 3.32 -2.93 11.08
C PRO A 365 2.86 -1.86 10.09
N ARG A 366 2.21 -2.26 8.99
CA ARG A 366 1.49 -1.35 8.07
C ARG A 366 2.39 -0.24 7.49
N ILE A 367 3.63 -0.58 7.16
CA ILE A 367 4.56 0.36 6.52
C ILE A 367 4.04 0.78 5.15
N ASP A 368 3.55 -0.21 4.41
CA ASP A 368 2.87 -0.08 3.14
C ASP A 368 1.44 0.51 3.30
N ASP A 369 1.12 1.68 2.77
CA ASP A 369 2.02 2.76 2.26
C ASP A 369 1.97 4.00 3.19
N ARG A 370 1.75 3.73 4.47
CA ARG A 370 1.66 4.78 5.49
C ARG A 370 2.96 5.53 5.67
N ILE A 371 4.10 4.94 5.32
CA ILE A 371 5.40 5.61 5.40
C ILE A 371 5.55 6.71 4.34
N CYS A 372 5.20 6.46 3.07
CA CYS A 372 5.24 7.50 2.04
C CYS A 372 4.13 8.53 2.30
N SER A 373 2.93 8.09 2.69
CA SER A 373 1.85 8.98 3.10
C SER A 373 2.24 9.93 4.24
N PHE A 374 2.92 9.41 5.27
CA PHE A 374 3.43 10.22 6.38
C PHE A 374 4.50 11.20 5.90
N ALA A 375 5.47 10.73 5.12
CA ALA A 375 6.54 11.58 4.61
C ALA A 375 6.01 12.67 3.66
N ALA A 376 5.05 12.35 2.80
CA ALA A 376 4.42 13.26 1.86
C ALA A 376 3.65 14.36 2.60
N LEU A 377 2.80 14.02 3.57
CA LEU A 377 2.05 15.05 4.29
C LEU A 377 2.95 15.90 5.21
N THR A 378 3.92 15.30 5.89
CA THR A 378 4.89 16.04 6.69
C THR A 378 5.69 17.01 5.82
N SER A 379 6.07 16.62 4.60
CA SER A 379 6.75 17.54 3.68
C SER A 379 5.88 18.70 3.20
N LEU A 380 4.57 18.48 2.98
CA LEU A 380 3.63 19.56 2.67
C LEU A 380 3.48 20.53 3.84
N LEU A 381 3.41 20.02 5.07
CA LEU A 381 3.36 20.85 6.28
C LEU A 381 4.62 21.72 6.39
N GLU A 382 5.81 21.13 6.25
CA GLU A 382 7.07 21.86 6.28
C GLU A 382 7.25 22.84 5.12
N PHE A 383 6.68 22.54 3.95
CA PHE A 383 6.65 23.47 2.81
C PHE A 383 5.73 24.67 3.12
N ALA A 384 4.61 24.43 3.82
CA ALA A 384 3.63 25.44 4.18
C ALA A 384 4.03 26.32 5.39
N GLU A 385 5.08 25.98 6.15
CA GLU A 385 5.61 26.84 7.23
C GLU A 385 6.16 28.18 6.73
N LYS A 386 6.66 28.20 5.49
CA LYS A 386 7.08 29.43 4.80
C LYS A 386 5.88 30.06 4.11
N PRO A 387 5.89 31.38 3.85
CA PRO A 387 4.85 31.96 3.01
C PRO A 387 4.75 31.15 1.71
N ILE A 388 3.55 30.69 1.40
CA ILE A 388 3.28 29.86 0.22
C ILE A 388 3.80 30.62 -1.00
N PRO A 389 4.69 30.04 -1.82
CA PRO A 389 5.22 30.71 -2.99
C PRO A 389 4.09 31.20 -3.90
N GLU A 390 4.19 32.45 -4.38
CA GLU A 390 3.24 32.97 -5.36
C GLU A 390 3.24 32.08 -6.62
N GLY A 391 2.08 31.90 -7.22
CA GLY A 391 1.91 31.06 -8.40
C GLY A 391 1.98 29.56 -8.14
N SER A 392 2.14 29.09 -6.89
CA SER A 392 2.23 27.66 -6.58
C SER A 392 0.86 27.02 -6.29
N PHE A 393 0.70 25.76 -6.68
CA PHE A 393 -0.40 24.91 -6.25
C PHE A 393 0.15 23.51 -5.94
N SER A 394 0.22 23.18 -4.66
CA SER A 394 0.81 21.94 -4.17
C SER A 394 -0.26 21.09 -3.50
N GLN A 395 -0.30 19.80 -3.81
CA GLN A 395 -1.33 18.89 -3.31
C GLN A 395 -0.70 17.60 -2.76
N VAL A 396 -1.26 17.08 -1.67
CA VAL A 396 -1.03 15.71 -1.19
C VAL A 396 -2.37 14.98 -1.19
N MET A 397 -2.43 13.86 -1.90
CA MET A 397 -3.61 13.02 -2.07
C MET A 397 -3.37 11.68 -1.40
N LEU A 398 -4.15 11.37 -0.37
CA LEU A 398 -4.10 10.12 0.38
C LEU A 398 -5.35 9.29 0.05
N TYR A 399 -5.15 8.17 -0.62
CA TYR A 399 -6.21 7.29 -1.10
C TYR A 399 -6.44 6.08 -0.19
N ASP A 400 -7.63 5.50 -0.30
CA ASP A 400 -8.00 4.21 0.31
C ASP A 400 -8.10 3.16 -0.80
N ASN A 401 -8.06 1.89 -0.46
CA ASN A 401 -8.36 0.79 -1.38
C ASN A 401 -7.37 0.59 -2.53
N GLU A 402 -6.12 1.03 -2.39
CA GLU A 402 -5.06 0.65 -3.32
C GLU A 402 -4.94 -0.88 -3.39
N GLU A 403 -4.88 -1.52 -2.22
CA GLU A 403 -4.58 -2.93 -2.01
C GLU A 403 -5.61 -3.90 -2.63
N ILE A 404 -6.77 -3.34 -3.03
CA ILE A 404 -7.87 -4.05 -3.70
C ILE A 404 -8.16 -3.52 -5.10
N GLY A 405 -7.23 -2.76 -5.70
CA GLY A 405 -7.24 -2.32 -7.09
C GLY A 405 -7.78 -0.89 -7.35
N SER A 406 -7.90 -0.06 -6.32
CA SER A 406 -8.27 1.37 -6.37
C SER A 406 -9.63 1.73 -6.96
N LEU A 407 -10.43 0.76 -7.44
CA LEU A 407 -11.72 0.99 -8.11
C LEU A 407 -12.87 1.20 -7.12
N THR A 408 -12.75 2.23 -6.30
CA THR A 408 -13.81 2.65 -5.36
C THR A 408 -13.96 4.17 -5.39
N ARG A 409 -15.00 4.69 -4.75
CA ARG A 409 -15.19 6.15 -4.62
C ARG A 409 -14.08 6.85 -3.80
N SER A 410 -13.33 6.08 -3.03
CA SER A 410 -12.29 6.54 -2.10
C SER A 410 -10.88 6.19 -2.57
N GLY A 411 -10.74 5.36 -3.61
CA GLY A 411 -9.44 5.00 -4.18
C GLY A 411 -8.95 5.92 -5.27
N ALA A 412 -7.76 5.62 -5.79
CA ALA A 412 -7.10 6.46 -6.78
C ALA A 412 -7.84 6.49 -8.13
N ARG A 413 -8.64 5.47 -8.43
CA ARG A 413 -9.52 5.45 -9.61
C ARG A 413 -10.83 6.22 -9.38
N SER A 414 -10.93 6.96 -8.28
CA SER A 414 -11.97 7.97 -8.07
C SER A 414 -11.58 9.29 -8.74
N ASN A 415 -12.51 10.24 -8.75
CA ASN A 415 -12.28 11.57 -9.28
C ASN A 415 -11.76 12.58 -8.25
N LEU A 416 -11.17 12.17 -7.11
CA LEU A 416 -10.87 13.08 -6.02
C LEU A 416 -9.88 14.20 -6.42
N VAL A 417 -8.77 13.86 -7.10
CA VAL A 417 -7.75 14.85 -7.53
C VAL A 417 -8.29 15.80 -8.61
N ASN A 418 -9.02 15.26 -9.60
CA ASN A 418 -9.74 16.05 -10.59
C ASN A 418 -10.76 16.98 -9.91
N SER A 419 -11.54 16.45 -8.96
CA SER A 419 -12.57 17.21 -8.26
C SER A 419 -11.98 18.36 -7.45
N ILE A 420 -10.86 18.18 -6.75
CA ILE A 420 -10.21 19.29 -6.03
C ILE A 420 -9.71 20.35 -7.01
N THR A 421 -9.00 19.94 -8.06
CA THR A 421 -8.42 20.84 -9.06
C THR A 421 -9.51 21.64 -9.80
N GLU A 422 -10.57 20.97 -10.27
CA GLU A 422 -11.72 21.60 -10.92
C GLU A 422 -12.41 22.61 -10.01
N ARG A 423 -12.56 22.31 -8.71
CA ARG A 423 -13.22 23.20 -7.76
C ARG A 423 -12.38 24.42 -7.43
N VAL A 424 -11.07 24.28 -7.35
CA VAL A 424 -10.14 25.42 -7.23
C VAL A 424 -10.23 26.31 -8.47
N ILE A 425 -10.18 25.72 -9.68
CA ILE A 425 -10.31 26.47 -10.93
C ILE A 425 -11.67 27.17 -11.02
N THR A 426 -12.75 26.49 -10.63
CA THR A 426 -14.11 27.05 -10.60
C THR A 426 -14.19 28.27 -9.69
N ALA A 427 -13.61 28.20 -8.49
CA ALA A 427 -13.61 29.31 -7.55
C ALA A 427 -12.84 30.54 -8.07
N LEU A 428 -11.69 30.32 -8.72
CA LEU A 428 -10.80 31.39 -9.16
C LEU A 428 -11.19 32.02 -10.50
N PHE A 429 -11.67 31.22 -11.46
CA PHE A 429 -11.86 31.67 -12.85
C PHE A 429 -13.32 31.67 -13.33
N LYS A 430 -14.20 30.87 -12.70
CA LYS A 430 -15.65 30.74 -12.97
C LYS A 430 -16.06 30.24 -14.37
N GLU A 431 -15.32 30.59 -15.41
CA GLU A 431 -15.60 30.24 -16.81
C GLU A 431 -14.54 29.27 -17.35
N ASN A 432 -14.87 28.54 -18.43
CA ASN A 432 -13.96 27.61 -19.15
C ASN A 432 -13.26 26.56 -18.27
N VAL A 433 -13.89 26.16 -17.15
CA VAL A 433 -13.32 25.28 -16.13
C VAL A 433 -12.73 23.99 -16.73
N GLU A 434 -13.45 23.35 -17.66
CA GLU A 434 -12.98 22.11 -18.29
C GLU A 434 -11.68 22.32 -19.08
N ALA A 435 -11.62 23.35 -19.93
CA ALA A 435 -10.43 23.65 -20.73
C ALA A 435 -9.24 24.02 -19.84
N LEU A 436 -9.47 24.86 -18.82
CA LEU A 436 -8.44 25.26 -17.86
C LEU A 436 -7.94 24.08 -17.03
N THR A 437 -8.81 23.13 -16.68
CA THR A 437 -8.42 21.91 -15.95
C THR A 437 -7.47 21.05 -16.78
N ARG A 438 -7.75 20.90 -18.09
CA ARG A 438 -6.86 20.16 -19.00
C ARG A 438 -5.49 20.85 -19.14
N VAL A 439 -5.46 22.17 -19.26
CA VAL A 439 -4.21 22.95 -19.31
C VAL A 439 -3.43 22.82 -17.99
N SER A 440 -4.13 22.84 -16.86
CA SER A 440 -3.54 22.64 -15.54
C SER A 440 -2.84 21.28 -15.44
N PHE A 441 -3.52 20.19 -15.78
CA PHE A 441 -2.92 18.86 -15.71
C PHE A 441 -1.79 18.64 -16.72
N ALA A 442 -1.89 19.20 -17.93
CA ALA A 442 -0.78 19.14 -18.90
C ALA A 442 0.51 19.80 -18.38
N ASN A 443 0.39 20.81 -17.52
CA ASN A 443 1.52 21.49 -16.87
C ASN A 443 1.84 20.93 -15.47
N SER A 444 1.19 19.85 -15.02
CA SER A 444 1.38 19.29 -13.67
C SER A 444 2.39 18.14 -13.67
N ILE A 445 3.04 17.95 -12.51
CA ILE A 445 3.81 16.75 -12.21
C ILE A 445 3.18 16.05 -11.00
N ILE A 446 2.99 14.74 -11.13
CA ILE A 446 2.46 13.89 -10.07
C ILE A 446 3.55 12.91 -9.63
N LEU A 447 3.88 12.89 -8.35
CA LEU A 447 4.63 11.80 -7.74
C LEU A 447 3.62 10.79 -7.20
N SER A 448 3.59 9.60 -7.79
CA SER A 448 2.93 8.43 -7.23
C SER A 448 3.89 7.84 -6.21
N ALA A 449 3.73 8.25 -4.96
CA ALA A 449 4.60 7.91 -3.85
C ALA A 449 4.06 6.64 -3.18
N ASP A 450 4.72 5.51 -3.47
CA ASP A 450 4.39 4.18 -2.97
C ASP A 450 5.68 3.44 -2.60
N VAL A 451 5.63 2.58 -1.59
CA VAL A 451 6.78 1.83 -1.11
C VAL A 451 7.37 0.93 -2.20
N THR A 452 8.69 0.79 -2.21
CA THR A 452 9.39 -0.13 -3.12
C THR A 452 10.10 -1.23 -2.34
N HIS A 453 10.84 -2.10 -3.02
CA HIS A 453 11.48 -3.26 -2.39
C HIS A 453 12.98 -3.03 -2.17
N VAL A 454 13.42 -3.01 -0.91
CA VAL A 454 14.84 -3.07 -0.55
C VAL A 454 15.43 -4.42 -0.95
N LEU A 455 16.68 -4.44 -1.41
CA LEU A 455 17.45 -5.67 -1.62
C LEU A 455 17.42 -6.58 -0.39
N ASP A 456 16.74 -7.73 -0.50
CA ASP A 456 16.80 -8.77 0.53
C ASP A 456 18.05 -9.64 0.29
N PRO A 457 19.04 -9.64 1.21
CA PRO A 457 20.27 -10.40 1.03
C PRO A 457 20.04 -11.92 0.97
N ASN A 458 18.96 -12.43 1.57
CA ASN A 458 18.63 -13.86 1.56
C ASN A 458 18.02 -14.32 0.22
N TYR A 459 17.52 -13.38 -0.58
CA TYR A 459 16.88 -13.63 -1.87
C TYR A 459 17.51 -12.79 -2.99
N LYS A 460 18.83 -12.54 -2.92
CA LYS A 460 19.55 -11.72 -3.90
C LYS A 460 19.31 -12.15 -5.36
N SER A 461 19.03 -13.44 -5.61
CA SER A 461 18.70 -13.96 -6.96
C SER A 461 17.44 -13.37 -7.58
N GLU A 462 16.51 -12.89 -6.76
CA GLU A 462 15.22 -12.34 -7.19
C GLU A 462 15.32 -10.85 -7.60
N PHE A 463 16.41 -10.19 -7.20
CA PHE A 463 16.64 -8.78 -7.43
C PHE A 463 17.41 -8.52 -8.73
N MET A 464 17.08 -7.42 -9.41
CA MET A 464 17.77 -7.00 -10.63
C MET A 464 19.05 -6.26 -10.29
N GLU A 465 20.14 -6.68 -10.92
CA GLU A 465 21.43 -6.00 -10.81
C GLU A 465 21.31 -4.51 -11.17
N ASN A 466 21.94 -3.64 -10.39
CA ASN A 466 21.91 -2.17 -10.50
C ASN A 466 20.54 -1.49 -10.29
N HIS A 467 19.46 -2.23 -10.02
CA HIS A 467 18.10 -1.69 -9.82
C HIS A 467 17.49 -2.19 -8.50
N SER A 468 18.33 -2.22 -7.46
CA SER A 468 17.99 -2.77 -6.15
C SER A 468 18.34 -1.76 -5.06
N PRO A 469 17.35 -1.03 -4.51
CA PRO A 469 17.61 -0.02 -3.50
C PRO A 469 18.09 -0.63 -2.18
N LEU A 470 18.87 0.14 -1.45
CA LEU A 470 19.43 -0.16 -0.14
C LEU A 470 18.80 0.73 0.94
N PRO A 471 18.76 0.26 2.21
CA PRO A 471 18.26 1.07 3.33
C PRO A 471 19.13 2.31 3.57
N ASN A 472 18.55 3.36 4.13
CA ASN A 472 19.23 4.57 4.59
C ASN A 472 19.98 5.38 3.51
N THR A 473 19.66 5.16 2.23
CA THR A 473 20.32 5.80 1.09
C THR A 473 19.49 6.93 0.51
N GLY A 474 18.18 6.70 0.29
CA GLY A 474 17.27 7.69 -0.29
C GLY A 474 16.11 7.06 -1.05
N ILE A 475 15.27 7.91 -1.65
CA ILE A 475 14.08 7.50 -2.41
C ILE A 475 14.48 6.65 -3.62
N ALA A 476 13.70 5.61 -3.90
CA ALA A 476 13.85 4.78 -5.08
C ALA A 476 12.83 5.17 -6.14
N ILE A 477 13.28 5.45 -7.37
CA ILE A 477 12.41 5.60 -8.55
C ILE A 477 12.01 4.20 -9.00
N ALA A 478 10.70 3.94 -9.02
CA ALA A 478 10.14 2.70 -9.51
C ALA A 478 9.91 2.78 -11.01
N THR A 479 10.45 1.82 -11.75
CA THR A 479 10.35 1.78 -13.21
C THR A 479 9.79 0.44 -13.68
N ASP A 480 8.85 0.49 -14.62
CA ASP A 480 8.43 -0.65 -15.44
C ASP A 480 7.93 -0.14 -16.79
N VAL A 481 8.88 0.35 -17.58
CA VAL A 481 8.62 1.01 -18.87
C VAL A 481 7.99 0.03 -19.87
N SER A 482 8.19 -1.28 -19.69
CA SER A 482 7.77 -2.29 -20.66
C SER A 482 6.34 -2.78 -20.49
N ASN A 483 5.80 -2.78 -19.25
CA ASN A 483 4.47 -3.32 -18.96
C ASN A 483 3.54 -2.32 -18.26
N SER A 484 4.02 -1.09 -17.98
CA SER A 484 3.23 0.01 -17.41
C SER A 484 2.56 -0.33 -16.08
N HIS A 485 3.17 -1.20 -15.27
CA HIS A 485 2.77 -1.35 -13.86
C HIS A 485 3.11 -0.09 -13.05
N MET A 486 4.11 0.67 -13.51
CA MET A 486 4.48 2.01 -13.06
C MET A 486 4.23 3.01 -14.21
N ALA A 487 3.88 4.25 -13.88
CA ALA A 487 3.68 5.36 -14.82
C ALA A 487 4.97 6.11 -15.19
N THR A 488 6.08 5.84 -14.48
CA THR A 488 7.36 6.52 -14.68
C THR A 488 7.85 6.44 -16.13
N ASP A 489 8.02 7.60 -16.76
CA ASP A 489 8.64 7.76 -18.08
C ASP A 489 10.05 8.35 -17.98
N HIS A 490 10.77 8.41 -19.11
CA HIS A 490 12.15 8.90 -19.14
C HIS A 490 12.29 10.39 -18.80
N VAL A 491 11.30 11.20 -19.17
CA VAL A 491 11.30 12.64 -18.83
C VAL A 491 11.10 12.81 -17.32
N GLY A 492 10.20 12.03 -16.72
CA GLY A 492 9.95 11.97 -15.29
C GLY A 492 11.20 11.56 -14.49
N ILE A 493 11.95 10.57 -14.97
CA ILE A 493 13.26 10.21 -14.38
C ILE A 493 14.19 11.43 -14.36
N ALA A 494 14.38 12.09 -15.51
CA ALA A 494 15.26 13.25 -15.60
C ALA A 494 14.80 14.42 -14.69
N VAL A 495 13.49 14.64 -14.57
CA VAL A 495 12.92 15.63 -13.63
C VAL A 495 13.26 15.25 -12.19
N ALA A 496 13.02 14.00 -11.78
CA ALA A 496 13.29 13.54 -10.42
C ALA A 496 14.78 13.63 -10.07
N GLU A 497 15.67 13.20 -10.96
CA GLU A 497 17.13 13.31 -10.80
C GLU A 497 17.58 14.78 -10.69
N THR A 498 17.01 15.67 -11.50
CA THR A 498 17.34 17.10 -11.44
C THR A 498 16.91 17.72 -10.12
N ILE A 499 15.73 17.38 -9.62
CA ILE A 499 15.25 17.81 -8.29
C ILE A 499 16.18 17.28 -7.19
N ALA A 500 16.53 15.99 -7.23
CA ALA A 500 17.43 15.41 -6.25
C ALA A 500 18.81 16.08 -6.26
N LYS A 501 19.36 16.39 -7.44
CA LYS A 501 20.63 17.10 -7.57
C LYS A 501 20.60 18.49 -6.94
N LEU A 502 19.49 19.23 -7.10
CA LEU A 502 19.32 20.55 -6.48
C LEU A 502 19.22 20.47 -4.95
N ASN A 503 18.62 19.40 -4.41
CA ASN A 503 18.48 19.19 -2.97
C ASN A 503 19.69 18.51 -2.30
N GLY A 504 20.62 17.99 -3.09
CA GLY A 504 21.66 17.08 -2.62
C GLY A 504 21.07 15.77 -2.05
N ASP A 505 20.01 15.25 -2.67
CA ASP A 505 19.44 13.95 -2.37
C ASP A 505 20.10 12.86 -3.22
N THR A 506 20.17 11.64 -2.68
CA THR A 506 20.58 10.46 -3.44
C THR A 506 19.33 9.71 -3.87
N LEU A 507 19.21 9.42 -5.16
CA LEU A 507 18.15 8.56 -5.69
C LEU A 507 18.68 7.17 -5.98
N GLN A 508 17.77 6.22 -5.92
CA GLN A 508 18.01 4.82 -6.25
C GLN A 508 17.04 4.41 -7.36
N TYR A 509 17.29 3.28 -7.99
CA TYR A 509 16.38 2.69 -8.97
C TYR A 509 15.84 1.37 -8.46
N PHE A 510 14.57 1.14 -8.74
CA PHE A 510 13.91 -0.15 -8.61
C PHE A 510 13.31 -0.57 -9.96
N HIS A 511 13.65 -1.78 -10.40
CA HIS A 511 13.07 -2.45 -11.56
C HIS A 511 13.11 -3.96 -11.31
N VAL A 512 12.02 -4.65 -11.65
CA VAL A 512 11.97 -6.12 -11.57
C VAL A 512 12.80 -6.80 -12.65
N LYS A 513 13.21 -8.05 -12.45
CA LYS A 513 13.83 -8.82 -13.54
C LYS A 513 12.82 -9.08 -14.66
N ASN A 514 13.29 -9.24 -15.90
CA ASN A 514 12.44 -9.54 -17.06
C ASN A 514 11.57 -10.79 -16.89
N ASN A 515 12.00 -11.75 -16.06
CA ASN A 515 11.29 -13.00 -15.78
C ASN A 515 10.55 -12.99 -14.42
N ALA A 516 10.50 -11.85 -13.75
CA ALA A 516 9.78 -11.64 -12.50
C ALA A 516 8.45 -10.92 -12.74
N ARG A 517 7.57 -10.93 -11.74
CA ARG A 517 6.30 -10.19 -11.75
C ARG A 517 6.47 -8.89 -10.97
N SER A 518 5.92 -7.79 -11.49
CA SER A 518 5.77 -6.53 -10.76
C SER A 518 4.43 -6.48 -10.01
N GLY A 519 4.43 -5.80 -8.87
CA GLY A 519 3.20 -5.22 -8.30
C GLY A 519 2.70 -4.06 -9.17
N GLY A 520 1.56 -3.47 -8.82
CA GLY A 520 1.07 -2.22 -9.40
C GLY A 520 0.96 -1.15 -8.31
N THR A 521 0.70 0.08 -8.73
CA THR A 521 0.48 1.23 -7.84
C THR A 521 -0.72 2.04 -8.31
N ILE A 522 -0.97 3.17 -7.65
CA ILE A 522 -1.94 4.18 -8.10
C ILE A 522 -1.48 4.98 -9.33
N GLY A 523 -0.19 4.96 -9.66
CA GLY A 523 0.44 5.84 -10.66
C GLY A 523 -0.22 5.78 -12.03
N PRO A 524 -0.31 4.60 -12.68
CA PRO A 524 -0.96 4.47 -13.99
C PRO A 524 -2.43 4.92 -14.00
N SER A 525 -3.13 4.75 -12.88
CA SER A 525 -4.53 5.18 -12.73
C SER A 525 -4.66 6.70 -12.71
N ILE A 526 -3.83 7.37 -11.90
CA ILE A 526 -3.86 8.84 -11.78
C ILE A 526 -3.37 9.50 -13.08
N ALA A 527 -2.31 8.96 -13.69
CA ALA A 527 -1.80 9.41 -14.98
C ALA A 527 -2.91 9.35 -16.06
N SER A 528 -3.63 8.22 -16.14
CA SER A 528 -4.70 8.04 -17.12
C SER A 528 -5.91 8.95 -16.90
N LEU A 529 -6.23 9.27 -15.64
CA LEU A 529 -7.38 10.11 -15.28
C LEU A 529 -7.13 11.61 -15.45
N THR A 530 -5.89 12.05 -15.26
CA THR A 530 -5.51 13.46 -15.30
C THR A 530 -4.87 13.86 -16.64
N GLY A 531 -4.17 12.93 -17.29
CA GLY A 531 -3.29 13.20 -18.41
C GLY A 531 -1.96 13.85 -17.99
N ALA A 532 -1.70 14.01 -16.69
CA ALA A 532 -0.47 14.60 -16.19
C ALA A 532 0.66 13.56 -16.14
N ARG A 533 1.90 14.03 -16.37
CA ARG A 533 3.09 13.20 -16.23
C ARG A 533 3.21 12.76 -14.76
N THR A 534 3.32 11.44 -14.58
CA THR A 534 3.33 10.79 -13.27
C THR A 534 4.59 9.96 -13.10
N ILE A 535 5.22 10.07 -11.94
CA ILE A 535 6.48 9.42 -11.59
C ILE A 535 6.22 8.53 -10.38
N ASP A 536 6.34 7.21 -10.54
CA ASP A 536 6.31 6.27 -9.43
C ASP A 536 7.66 6.21 -8.74
N LEU A 537 7.63 6.42 -7.43
CA LEU A 537 8.81 6.39 -6.57
C LEU A 537 8.38 6.19 -5.13
N GLY A 538 9.32 5.90 -4.24
CA GLY A 538 9.03 5.94 -2.81
C GLY A 538 10.11 5.32 -1.95
N ILE A 539 9.76 5.17 -0.67
CA ILE A 539 10.66 4.63 0.33
C ILE A 539 10.72 3.11 0.18
N ALA A 540 11.91 2.56 0.01
CA ALA A 540 12.08 1.12 -0.11
C ALA A 540 11.92 0.44 1.26
N GLN A 541 11.25 -0.72 1.31
CA GLN A 541 11.09 -1.54 2.50
C GLN A 541 11.44 -3.02 2.27
N LEU A 542 11.70 -3.74 3.34
CA LEU A 542 11.75 -5.20 3.40
C LEU A 542 10.41 -5.76 3.87
N SER A 543 10.08 -6.96 3.39
CA SER A 543 8.88 -7.70 3.82
C SER A 543 7.55 -6.97 3.59
N MET A 544 7.41 -6.33 2.43
CA MET A 544 6.14 -5.73 1.98
C MET A 544 4.96 -6.72 2.12
N HIS A 545 3.80 -6.21 2.54
CA HIS A 545 2.58 -6.96 2.90
C HIS A 545 2.68 -7.88 4.14
N SER A 546 3.84 -7.95 4.80
CA SER A 546 3.96 -8.60 6.12
C SER A 546 3.13 -7.87 7.17
N VAL A 547 2.72 -8.61 8.21
CA VAL A 547 2.13 -7.99 9.41
C VAL A 547 3.10 -7.02 10.09
N ARG A 548 4.41 -7.27 9.94
CA ARG A 548 5.50 -6.44 10.44
C ARG A 548 6.62 -6.40 9.40
N ALA A 549 6.84 -5.23 8.82
CA ALA A 549 7.83 -4.95 7.79
C ALA A 549 9.04 -4.22 8.40
N ALA A 550 10.05 -3.93 7.58
CA ALA A 550 11.24 -3.20 8.00
C ALA A 550 11.68 -2.16 6.97
N VAL A 551 12.21 -1.04 7.44
CA VAL A 551 12.76 0.06 6.62
C VAL A 551 14.02 0.62 7.30
N GLY A 552 14.87 1.35 6.58
CA GLY A 552 16.00 2.04 7.21
C GLY A 552 15.55 3.17 8.13
N VAL A 553 16.27 3.38 9.24
CA VAL A 553 15.96 4.43 10.23
C VAL A 553 16.00 5.85 9.65
N LYS A 554 16.85 6.08 8.65
CA LYS A 554 17.02 7.40 8.00
C LYS A 554 15.99 7.63 6.90
N ASP A 555 15.36 6.59 6.37
CA ASP A 555 14.56 6.68 5.14
C ASP A 555 13.30 7.53 5.29
N VAL A 556 12.70 7.60 6.50
CA VAL A 556 11.56 8.50 6.75
C VAL A 556 11.95 9.96 6.50
N TYR A 557 13.09 10.39 7.08
CA TYR A 557 13.61 11.74 6.88
C TYR A 557 14.03 11.97 5.43
N LEU A 558 14.74 11.02 4.83
CA LEU A 558 15.24 11.16 3.45
C LEU A 558 14.06 11.30 2.46
N GLY A 559 13.00 10.53 2.67
CA GLY A 559 11.77 10.67 1.89
C GLY A 559 11.08 12.02 2.11
N THR A 560 10.92 12.47 3.35
CA THR A 560 10.35 13.80 3.63
C THR A 560 11.19 14.92 3.01
N LYS A 561 12.52 14.84 3.09
CA LYS A 561 13.44 15.81 2.50
C LYS A 561 13.25 15.89 0.99
N PHE A 562 13.21 14.75 0.30
CA PHE A 562 12.99 14.70 -1.14
C PHE A 562 11.64 15.30 -1.54
N PHE A 563 10.55 14.90 -0.87
CA PHE A 563 9.21 15.42 -1.17
C PHE A 563 9.08 16.93 -0.91
N LYS A 564 9.73 17.46 0.13
CA LYS A 564 9.78 18.89 0.40
C LYS A 564 10.53 19.64 -0.70
N GLY A 565 11.65 19.09 -1.15
CA GLY A 565 12.41 19.65 -2.26
C GLY A 565 11.65 19.58 -3.58
N PHE A 566 10.85 18.53 -3.81
CA PHE A 566 9.90 18.48 -4.92
C PHE A 566 8.96 19.68 -4.88
N PHE A 567 8.21 19.91 -3.79
CA PHE A 567 7.31 21.07 -3.70
C PHE A 567 8.03 22.42 -3.91
N THR A 568 9.29 22.50 -3.52
CA THR A 568 10.10 23.74 -3.65
C THR A 568 10.57 23.98 -5.08
N HIS A 569 10.96 22.94 -5.82
CA HIS A 569 11.73 23.09 -7.06
C HIS A 569 11.05 22.56 -8.33
N TRP A 570 10.00 21.74 -8.22
CA TRP A 570 9.44 21.01 -9.37
C TRP A 570 9.06 21.91 -10.54
N ARG A 571 8.45 23.08 -10.28
CA ARG A 571 7.98 23.99 -11.34
C ARG A 571 9.16 24.55 -12.13
N GLY A 572 10.15 25.11 -11.44
CA GLY A 572 11.34 25.69 -12.08
C GLY A 572 12.19 24.64 -12.79
N VAL A 573 12.24 23.40 -12.26
CA VAL A 573 12.86 22.28 -12.98
C VAL A 573 12.07 21.95 -14.23
N TYR A 574 10.74 21.81 -14.14
CA TYR A 574 9.91 21.42 -15.27
C TYR A 574 9.86 22.49 -16.37
N ASP A 575 10.00 23.77 -16.03
CA ASP A 575 10.15 24.88 -16.98
C ASP A 575 11.42 24.79 -17.85
N SER A 576 12.43 24.03 -17.41
CA SER A 576 13.63 23.78 -18.20
C SER A 576 13.45 22.71 -19.29
N PHE A 577 12.33 21.98 -19.26
CA PHE A 577 11.96 20.99 -20.25
C PHE A 577 11.11 21.67 -21.34
N GLY A 578 11.32 21.28 -22.60
CA GLY A 578 10.51 21.74 -23.72
C GLY A 578 9.13 21.09 -23.75
N ASP A 579 8.45 21.19 -24.89
CA ASP A 579 7.19 20.47 -25.16
C ASP A 579 7.49 18.96 -25.32
N LEU A 580 7.38 18.21 -24.22
CA LEU A 580 7.80 16.81 -24.05
C LEU A 580 6.79 15.95 -23.30
#